data_AF-A0AAV2MYX5-F1
#
_entry.id   AF-A0AAV2MYX5-F1
#
_cell.length_a   1.000
_cell.length_b   1.000
_cell.length_c   1.000
_cell.angle_alpha   90.00
_cell.angle_beta   90.00
_cell.angle_gamma   90.00
#
_symmetry.space_group_name_H-M   'P 1'
#
loop_
_entity.id
_entity.type
_entity.pdbx_description
1 polymer ?
#
loop_
_entity_poly.entity_id
_entity_poly.type
_entity_poly.pdbx_seq_one_letter_code
_entity_poly.pdbx_strand_id
1 'polypeptide(L)'
;MGATAAGSLGLECINNVESERKNSPNINGQVSGRMKKKLKRAKKIINTLVYKAEASGNPALLRLKNRELTDEVQSLKLNEVVIKRELEDMRSLVDSLRRKISDLKDRVEEAEEDRRKSRESQRIML
;
A
#
# COMPACT_ATOMS: atom_id res chain seq x y z
N MET A 1 19.97 1.86 20.83
CA MET A 1 19.40 3.19 21.16
C MET A 1 19.15 3.93 19.86
N GLY A 2 17.93 4.45 19.61
CA GLY A 2 17.58 5.17 18.39
C GLY A 2 18.17 6.59 18.35
N ALA A 3 18.21 7.22 17.17
CA ALA A 3 18.78 8.55 16.98
C ALA A 3 18.13 9.62 17.88
N THR A 4 16.81 9.57 18.03
CA THR A 4 16.05 10.46 18.93
C THR A 4 16.45 10.28 20.39
N ALA A 5 16.52 9.03 20.87
CA ALA A 5 16.91 8.74 22.26
C ALA A 5 18.36 9.16 22.55
N ALA A 6 19.28 8.88 21.62
CA ALA A 6 20.67 9.32 21.71
C ALA A 6 20.79 10.86 21.71
N GLY A 7 20.01 11.52 20.84
CA GLY A 7 19.96 12.97 20.73
C GLY A 7 19.42 13.65 22.00
N SER A 8 18.32 13.13 22.56
CA SER A 8 17.73 13.65 23.80
C SER A 8 18.71 13.57 24.97
N LEU A 9 19.39 12.44 25.14
CA LEU A 9 20.45 12.29 26.15
C LEU A 9 21.59 13.29 25.94
N GLY A 10 22.05 13.45 24.69
CA GLY A 10 23.09 14.43 24.37
C GLY A 10 22.69 15.87 24.66
N LEU A 11 21.43 16.24 24.40
CA LEU A 11 20.89 17.57 24.73
C LEU A 11 20.78 17.79 26.23
N GLU A 12 20.36 16.76 26.98
CA GLU A 12 20.29 16.79 28.44
C GLU A 12 21.67 17.01 29.06
N CYS A 13 22.70 16.29 28.60
CA CYS A 13 24.08 16.52 29.04
C CYS A 13 24.52 17.97 28.79
N ILE A 14 24.22 18.54 27.63
CA ILE A 14 24.57 19.94 27.33
C ILE A 14 23.79 20.91 28.23
N ASN A 15 22.52 20.62 28.55
CA ASN A 15 21.71 21.44 29.47
C ASN A 15 22.30 21.45 30.88
N ASN A 16 22.77 20.29 31.35
CA ASN A 16 23.41 20.17 32.66
C ASN A 16 24.70 21.00 32.71
N VAL A 17 25.57 20.87 31.70
CA VAL A 17 26.79 21.68 31.58
C VAL A 17 26.47 23.18 31.46
N GLU A 18 25.40 23.56 30.74
CA GLU A 18 25.01 24.97 30.64
C GLU A 18 24.55 25.54 31.98
N SER A 19 23.86 24.73 32.79
CA SER A 19 23.41 25.06 34.14
C SER A 19 24.59 25.22 35.10
N GLU A 20 25.51 24.27 35.12
CA GLU A 20 26.75 24.34 35.91
C GLU A 20 27.58 25.58 35.54
N ARG A 21 27.77 25.82 34.24
CA ARG A 21 28.47 27.03 33.74
C ARG A 21 27.79 28.31 34.20
N LYS A 22 26.45 28.38 34.16
CA LYS A 22 25.69 29.58 34.56
C LYS A 22 25.83 29.87 36.06
N ASN A 23 25.92 28.83 36.88
CA ASN A 23 25.94 28.93 38.33
C ASN A 23 27.36 28.93 38.92
N SER A 24 28.39 28.71 38.09
CA SER A 24 29.78 28.69 38.55
C SER A 24 30.33 30.12 38.75
N PRO A 25 30.77 30.49 39.96
CA PRO A 25 31.40 31.78 40.19
C PRO A 25 32.74 31.92 39.45
N ASN A 26 33.39 30.79 39.15
CA ASN A 26 34.69 30.74 38.47
C ASN A 26 34.58 30.84 36.94
N ILE A 27 33.39 30.69 36.36
CA ILE A 27 33.16 30.73 34.91
C ILE A 27 32.28 31.92 34.57
N ASN A 28 32.89 33.11 34.54
CA ASN A 28 32.20 34.38 34.34
C ASN A 28 32.74 35.17 33.12
N GLY A 29 32.13 36.33 32.86
CA GLY A 29 32.58 37.28 31.84
C GLY A 29 32.65 36.70 30.41
N GLN A 30 33.67 37.13 29.66
CA GLN A 30 33.84 36.76 28.25
C GLN A 30 34.01 35.24 28.04
N VAL A 31 34.68 34.55 28.96
CA VAL A 31 34.88 33.09 28.88
C VAL A 31 33.53 32.38 28.92
N SER A 32 32.70 32.74 29.89
CA SER A 32 31.35 32.21 30.04
C SER A 32 30.48 32.48 28.80
N GLY A 33 30.60 33.67 28.21
CA GLY A 33 29.91 34.03 26.96
C GLY A 33 30.36 33.18 25.76
N ARG A 34 31.66 32.93 25.60
CA ARG A 34 32.20 32.06 24.54
C ARG A 34 31.72 30.61 24.70
N MET A 35 31.70 30.11 25.94
CA MET A 35 31.19 28.78 26.24
C MET A 35 29.70 28.66 25.90
N LYS A 36 28.86 29.62 26.32
CA LYS A 36 27.43 29.66 25.98
C LYS A 36 27.19 29.57 24.47
N LYS A 37 27.95 30.33 23.66
CA LYS A 37 27.85 30.28 22.19
C LYS A 37 28.17 28.89 21.63
N LYS A 38 29.23 28.24 22.15
CA LYS A 38 29.62 26.88 21.72
C LYS A 38 28.56 25.84 22.11
N LEU A 39 28.04 25.88 23.34
CA LEU A 39 26.98 24.98 23.81
C LEU A 39 25.71 25.13 22.96
N LYS A 40 25.28 26.37 22.66
CA LYS A 40 24.14 26.62 21.77
C LYS A 40 24.35 26.03 20.36
N ARG A 41 25.57 26.14 19.82
CA ARG A 41 25.92 25.56 18.52
C ARG A 41 25.88 24.04 18.54
N ALA A 42 26.38 23.41 19.60
CA ALA A 42 26.33 21.96 19.78
C ALA A 42 24.88 21.45 19.83
N LYS A 43 23.98 22.10 20.59
CA LYS A 43 22.54 21.76 20.60
C LYS A 43 21.93 21.80 19.20
N LYS A 44 22.25 22.83 18.41
CA LYS A 44 21.74 22.96 17.04
C LYS A 44 22.23 21.82 16.14
N ILE A 45 23.49 21.42 16.27
CA ILE A 45 24.06 20.29 15.52
C ILE A 45 23.34 18.99 15.88
N ILE A 46 23.18 18.70 17.18
CA ILE A 46 22.48 17.49 17.64
C ILE A 46 21.05 17.45 17.10
N ASN A 47 20.26 18.52 17.27
CA ASN A 47 18.91 18.59 16.72
C ASN A 47 18.87 18.35 15.21
N THR A 48 19.82 18.92 14.46
CA THR A 48 19.89 18.73 13.01
C THR A 48 20.20 17.28 12.64
N LEU A 49 21.10 16.63 13.38
CA LEU A 49 21.47 15.24 13.13
C LEU A 49 20.35 14.27 13.50
N VAL A 50 19.66 14.52 14.61
CA VAL A 50 18.45 13.76 15.01
C VAL A 50 17.39 13.88 13.93
N TYR A 51 17.07 15.10 13.50
CA TYR A 51 16.09 15.34 12.45
C TYR A 51 16.48 14.65 11.13
N LYS A 52 17.75 14.72 10.73
CA LYS A 52 18.23 14.03 9.53
C LYS A 52 18.13 12.52 9.67
N ALA A 53 18.50 11.96 10.82
CA ALA A 53 18.45 10.54 11.08
C ALA A 53 17.00 10.00 11.09
N GLU A 54 16.08 10.76 11.67
CA GLU A 54 14.63 10.49 11.62
C GLU A 54 14.11 10.56 10.18
N ALA A 55 14.46 11.62 9.44
CA ALA A 55 14.04 11.81 8.05
C ALA A 55 14.60 10.75 7.09
N SER A 56 15.80 10.22 7.34
CA SER A 56 16.40 9.17 6.52
C SER A 56 15.83 7.77 6.79
N GLY A 57 15.05 7.58 7.86
CA GLY A 57 14.62 6.26 8.32
C GLY A 57 15.81 5.30 8.49
N ASN A 58 15.54 4.00 8.68
CA ASN A 58 16.57 2.98 8.50
C ASN A 58 16.60 2.61 7.00
N PRO A 59 17.62 3.02 6.22
CA PRO A 59 17.61 2.81 4.77
C PRO A 59 17.63 1.33 4.40
N ALA A 60 18.15 0.46 5.26
CA ALA A 60 18.14 -0.98 5.04
C ALA A 60 16.72 -1.56 5.14
N LEU A 61 15.96 -1.16 6.16
CA LEU A 61 14.55 -1.56 6.30
C LEU A 61 13.68 -1.02 5.16
N LEU A 62 13.90 0.23 4.75
CA LEU A 62 13.16 0.81 3.63
C LEU A 62 13.46 0.10 2.31
N ARG A 63 14.71 -0.26 2.05
CA ARG A 63 15.08 -1.05 0.86
C ARG A 63 14.48 -2.45 0.88
N LEU A 64 14.47 -3.10 2.04
CA LEU A 64 13.87 -4.42 2.20
C LEU A 64 12.36 -4.36 1.93
N LYS A 65 11.66 -3.43 2.57
CA LYS A 65 10.22 -3.22 2.36
C LYS A 65 9.88 -2.85 0.93
N ASN A 66 10.72 -2.06 0.26
CA ASN A 66 10.52 -1.69 -1.13
C ASN A 66 10.69 -2.90 -2.07
N ARG A 67 11.62 -3.82 -1.77
CA ARG A 67 11.73 -5.10 -2.48
C ARG A 67 10.48 -5.96 -2.27
N GLU A 68 10.06 -6.16 -1.02
CA GLU A 68 8.85 -6.94 -0.69
C GLU A 68 7.62 -6.40 -1.43
N LEU A 69 7.40 -5.08 -1.40
CA LEU A 69 6.30 -4.44 -2.11
C LEU A 69 6.43 -4.57 -3.63
N THR A 70 7.65 -4.54 -4.17
CA THR A 70 7.87 -4.75 -5.61
C THR A 70 7.47 -6.16 -6.03
N ASP A 71 7.86 -7.16 -5.23
CA ASP A 71 7.51 -8.56 -5.49
C ASP A 71 6.00 -8.79 -5.37
N GLU A 72 5.35 -8.18 -4.37
CA GLU A 72 3.89 -8.21 -4.20
C GLU A 72 3.17 -7.59 -5.42
N VAL A 73 3.63 -6.44 -5.91
CA VAL A 73 3.06 -5.80 -7.10
C VAL A 73 3.22 -6.67 -8.35
N GLN A 74 4.35 -7.35 -8.51
CA GLN A 74 4.56 -8.27 -9.63
C GLN A 74 3.61 -9.46 -9.57
N SER A 75 3.45 -10.05 -8.39
CA SER A 75 2.51 -11.15 -8.15
C SER A 75 1.06 -10.74 -8.46
N LEU A 76 0.64 -9.57 -7.98
CA LEU A 76 -0.71 -9.05 -8.24
C LEU A 76 -0.96 -8.80 -9.73
N LYS A 77 0.02 -8.26 -10.46
CA LYS A 77 -0.09 -8.08 -11.92
C LYS A 77 -0.24 -9.41 -12.65
N LEU A 78 0.49 -10.44 -12.24
CA LEU A 78 0.37 -11.76 -12.84
C LEU A 78 -1.03 -12.35 -12.59
N ASN A 79 -1.54 -12.25 -11.36
CA ASN A 79 -2.87 -12.69 -11.01
C ASN A 79 -3.96 -11.92 -11.79
N GLU A 80 -3.80 -10.62 -12.00
CA GLU A 80 -4.72 -9.82 -12.81
C GLU A 80 -4.82 -10.36 -14.25
N VAL A 81 -3.69 -10.75 -14.85
CA VAL A 81 -3.67 -11.34 -16.19
C VAL A 81 -4.40 -12.68 -16.23
N VAL A 82 -4.20 -13.53 -15.20
CA VAL A 82 -4.88 -14.83 -15.10
C VAL A 82 -6.39 -14.63 -14.98
N ILE A 83 -6.84 -13.78 -14.06
CA ILE A 83 -8.27 -13.49 -13.85
C ILE A 83 -8.91 -12.94 -15.12
N LYS A 84 -8.23 -12.05 -15.85
CA LYS A 84 -8.75 -11.52 -17.13
C LYS A 84 -8.99 -12.62 -18.16
N ARG A 85 -8.09 -13.62 -18.24
CA ARG A 85 -8.27 -14.76 -19.16
C ARG A 85 -9.45 -15.62 -18.74
N GLU A 86 -9.54 -15.97 -17.46
CA GLU A 86 -10.66 -16.76 -16.93
C GLU A 86 -12.01 -16.06 -17.16
N LEU A 87 -12.07 -14.74 -16.99
CA LEU A 87 -13.27 -13.96 -17.28
C LEU A 87 -13.65 -13.97 -18.77
N GLU A 88 -12.67 -13.96 -19.66
CA GLU A 88 -12.92 -14.05 -21.10
C GLU A 88 -13.46 -15.44 -21.49
N ASP A 89 -12.85 -16.50 -20.94
CA ASP A 89 -13.30 -17.87 -21.14
C ASP A 89 -14.74 -18.05 -20.61
N MET A 90 -15.03 -17.52 -19.42
CA MET A 90 -16.39 -17.56 -18.86
C MET A 90 -17.40 -16.78 -19.72
N ARG A 91 -17.04 -15.61 -20.25
CA ARG A 91 -17.92 -14.89 -21.19
C ARG A 91 -18.24 -15.72 -22.42
N SER A 92 -17.21 -16.34 -23.01
CA SER A 92 -17.39 -17.18 -24.20
C SER A 92 -18.32 -18.37 -23.93
N LEU A 93 -18.20 -18.98 -22.75
CA LEU A 93 -19.07 -20.08 -22.32
C LEU A 93 -20.52 -19.61 -22.15
N VAL A 94 -20.72 -18.46 -21.49
CA VAL A 94 -22.06 -17.87 -21.30
C VAL A 94 -22.72 -17.56 -22.63
N ASP A 95 -21.98 -17.00 -23.59
CA ASP A 95 -22.52 -16.71 -24.92
C ASP A 95 -22.87 -17.98 -25.69
N SER A 96 -22.05 -19.03 -25.59
CA SER A 96 -22.37 -20.34 -26.15
C SER A 96 -23.65 -20.93 -25.54
N LEU A 97 -23.80 -20.86 -24.22
CA LEU A 97 -24.99 -21.34 -23.53
C LEU A 97 -26.25 -20.55 -23.92
N ARG A 98 -26.14 -19.22 -24.04
CA ARG A 98 -27.25 -18.37 -24.49
C ARG A 98 -27.73 -18.74 -25.89
N ARG A 99 -26.82 -19.01 -26.83
CA ARG A 99 -27.17 -19.49 -28.17
C ARG A 99 -27.89 -20.83 -28.11
N LYS A 100 -27.36 -21.80 -27.37
CA LYS A 100 -27.99 -23.12 -27.19
C LYS A 100 -29.39 -23.03 -26.59
N ILE A 101 -29.60 -22.12 -25.63
CA ILE A 101 -30.92 -21.89 -25.04
C ILE A 101 -31.89 -21.32 -26.08
N SER A 102 -31.43 -20.38 -26.91
CA SER A 102 -32.24 -19.84 -28.02
C SER A 102 -32.62 -20.93 -29.01
N ASP A 103 -31.66 -21.71 -29.49
CA ASP A 103 -31.89 -22.79 -30.44
C ASP A 103 -32.87 -23.85 -29.88
N LEU A 104 -32.75 -24.17 -28.59
CA LEU A 104 -33.67 -25.10 -27.93
C LEU A 104 -35.09 -24.52 -27.83
N LYS A 105 -35.21 -23.22 -27.56
CA LYS A 105 -36.51 -22.54 -27.51
C LYS A 105 -37.20 -22.60 -28.87
N ASP A 106 -36.47 -22.31 -29.95
CA ASP A 106 -37.01 -22.33 -31.31
C ASP A 106 -37.48 -23.75 -31.69
N ARG A 107 -36.71 -24.79 -31.33
CA ARG A 107 -37.09 -26.20 -31.56
C ARG A 107 -38.33 -26.63 -30.78
N VAL A 108 -38.49 -26.13 -29.55
CA VAL A 108 -39.68 -26.41 -28.74
C VAL A 108 -40.92 -25.78 -29.39
N GLU A 109 -40.80 -24.53 -29.87
CA GLU A 109 -41.90 -23.83 -30.55
C GLU A 109 -42.31 -24.56 -31.84
N GLU A 110 -41.35 -24.98 -32.66
CA GLU A 110 -41.59 -25.80 -33.86
C GLU A 110 -42.32 -27.11 -33.53
N ALA A 111 -41.83 -27.84 -32.52
CA ALA A 111 -42.46 -29.09 -32.09
C ALA A 111 -43.90 -28.90 -31.55
N GLU A 112 -44.17 -27.78 -30.89
CA GLU A 112 -45.53 -27.43 -30.42
C GLU A 112 -46.46 -27.06 -31.58
N GLU A 113 -45.96 -26.36 -32.60
CA GLU A 113 -46.73 -26.06 -33.81
C GLU A 113 -47.07 -27.33 -34.59
N ASP A 114 -46.11 -28.22 -34.78
CA ASP A 114 -46.35 -29.49 -35.49
C ASP A 114 -47.37 -30.36 -34.75
N ARG A 115 -47.31 -30.39 -33.41
CA ARG A 115 -48.35 -31.03 -32.58
C ARG A 115 -49.71 -30.38 -32.78
N ARG A 116 -49.78 -29.05 -32.87
CA ARG A 116 -51.05 -28.33 -33.11
C ARG A 116 -51.63 -28.67 -34.48
N LYS A 117 -50.82 -28.57 -35.55
CA LYS A 117 -51.22 -28.92 -36.93
C LYS A 117 -51.71 -30.37 -37.02
N SER A 118 -50.98 -31.32 -36.43
CA SER A 118 -51.36 -32.74 -36.43
C SER A 118 -52.73 -32.99 -35.77
N ARG A 119 -52.99 -32.35 -34.61
CA ARG A 119 -54.30 -32.45 -33.93
C ARG A 119 -55.43 -31.85 -34.74
N GLU A 120 -55.16 -30.75 -35.44
CA GLU A 120 -56.15 -30.07 -36.28
C GLU A 120 -56.48 -30.91 -37.52
N SER A 121 -55.47 -31.48 -38.19
CA SER A 121 -55.68 -32.42 -39.30
C SER A 121 -56.48 -33.67 -38.88
N GLN A 122 -56.25 -34.20 -37.68
CA GLN A 122 -57.03 -35.33 -37.15
C GLN A 122 -58.51 -34.97 -36.90
N ARG A 123 -58.83 -33.72 -36.52
CA ARG A 123 -60.22 -33.27 -36.34
C ARG A 123 -60.96 -33.08 -37.66
N ILE A 124 -60.27 -32.69 -38.72
CA ILE A 124 -60.88 -32.47 -40.05
C ILE A 124 -61.21 -33.80 -40.74
N MET A 125 -60.49 -34.88 -40.42
CA MET A 125 -60.71 -36.22 -41.00
C MET A 125 -61.80 -37.05 -40.30
N LEU A 126 -62.38 -36.58 -39.21
CA LEU A 126 -63.50 -37.21 -38.47
C LEU A 126 -64.81 -36.47 -38.74
#